data_AF-A0A968MB67-F1
#
_entry.id   AF-A0A968MB67-F1
#
_cell.length_a   1.000
_cell.length_b   1.000
_cell.length_c   1.000
_cell.angle_alpha   90.00
_cell.angle_beta   90.00
_cell.angle_gamma   90.00
#
_symmetry.space_group_name_H-M   'P 1'
#
loop_
_entity.id
_entity.type
_entity.pdbx_description
1 polymer ?
#
loop_
_entity_poly.entity_id
_entity_poly.type
_entity_poly.pdbx_seq_one_letter_code
_entity_poly.pdbx_strand_id
1 'polypeptide(L)'
;MSVERFHEQARAILYRMLNESHGSDPNILVDAYANMLTQLHMNETHELLNDVLNDAKTRLDARLSPDPVTQGIASVQTTMQDLWRSLWKE
;
A
#
# COMPACT_ATOMS: atom_id res chain seq x y z
N MET A 1 10.58 0.08 1.10
CA MET A 1 10.76 0.29 -0.35
C MET A 1 9.47 0.71 -1.08
N SER A 2 8.34 0.98 -0.41
CA SER A 2 7.09 1.40 -1.10
C SER A 2 6.95 2.92 -1.26
N VAL A 3 7.31 3.71 -0.24
CA VAL A 3 7.07 5.17 -0.24
C VAL A 3 7.88 5.90 -1.31
N GLU A 4 9.17 5.57 -1.46
CA GLU A 4 10.02 6.20 -2.49
C GLU A 4 9.52 5.89 -3.91
N ARG A 5 9.16 4.62 -4.17
CA ARG A 5 8.63 4.18 -5.46
C ARG A 5 7.28 4.84 -5.79
N PHE A 6 6.39 5.01 -4.80
CA PHE A 6 5.14 5.77 -4.98
C PHE A 6 5.44 7.24 -5.30
N HIS A 7 6.35 7.86 -4.54
CA HIS A 7 6.74 9.26 -4.71
C HIS A 7 7.36 9.52 -6.10
N GLU A 8 8.27 8.66 -6.56
CA GLU A 8 8.88 8.76 -7.90
C GLU A 8 7.83 8.65 -9.02
N GLN A 9 6.91 7.70 -8.92
CA GLN A 9 5.83 7.51 -9.90
C GLN A 9 4.84 8.68 -9.90
N ALA A 10 4.42 9.15 -8.72
CA ALA A 10 3.55 10.32 -8.59
C ALA A 10 4.21 11.57 -9.17
N ARG A 11 5.51 11.77 -8.91
CA ARG A 11 6.29 12.87 -9.49
C ARG A 11 6.35 12.78 -11.02
N ALA A 12 6.53 11.60 -11.59
CA ALA A 12 6.52 11.41 -13.04
C ALA A 12 5.15 11.75 -13.67
N ILE A 13 4.06 11.37 -13.01
CA ILE A 13 2.68 11.69 -13.43
C ILE A 13 2.47 13.21 -13.42
N LEU A 14 2.82 13.89 -12.33
CA LEU A 14 2.70 15.35 -12.21
C LEU A 14 3.58 16.09 -13.21
N TYR A 15 4.79 15.59 -13.47
CA TYR A 15 5.68 16.19 -14.46
C TYR A 15 5.08 16.11 -15.87
N ARG A 16 4.39 15.03 -16.23
CA ARG A 16 3.69 14.93 -17.52
C ARG A 16 2.54 15.93 -17.61
N MET A 17 1.74 16.06 -16.55
CA MET A 17 0.65 17.02 -16.47
C MET A 17 1.10 18.46 -16.75
N LEU A 18 2.24 18.87 -16.18
CA LEU A 18 2.81 20.21 -16.40
C LEU A 18 3.22 20.45 -17.86
N ASN A 19 3.73 19.42 -18.54
CA ASN A 19 4.24 19.53 -19.91
C ASN A 19 3.15 19.39 -20.98
N GLU A 20 2.02 18.75 -20.65
CA GLU A 20 0.90 18.50 -21.58
C GLU A 20 -0.12 19.65 -21.66
N SER A 21 0.10 20.73 -20.90
CA SER A 21 -0.84 21.86 -20.72
C SER A 21 -1.12 22.73 -21.96
N HIS A 22 -0.59 22.41 -23.14
CA HIS A 22 -0.81 23.20 -24.35
C HIS A 22 -1.96 22.64 -25.20
N GLY A 23 -3.13 23.26 -25.11
CA GLY A 23 -4.25 23.07 -26.06
C GLY A 23 -5.39 22.14 -25.60
N SER A 24 -5.31 21.56 -24.41
CA SER A 24 -6.38 20.75 -23.80
C SER A 24 -7.20 21.54 -22.78
N ASP A 25 -8.47 21.16 -22.59
CA ASP A 25 -9.30 21.69 -21.49
C ASP A 25 -8.65 21.35 -20.14
N PRO A 26 -8.27 22.35 -19.32
CA PRO A 26 -7.63 22.12 -18.03
C PRO A 26 -8.41 21.18 -17.11
N ASN A 27 -9.75 21.22 -17.14
CA ASN A 27 -10.56 20.38 -16.25
C ASN A 27 -10.48 18.91 -16.63
N ILE A 28 -10.55 18.60 -17.93
CA ILE A 28 -10.42 17.23 -18.44
C ILE A 28 -9.02 16.68 -18.11
N LEU A 29 -8.00 17.52 -18.25
CA LEU A 29 -6.62 17.13 -17.97
C LEU A 29 -6.44 16.85 -16.47
N VAL A 30 -6.91 17.74 -15.60
CA VAL A 30 -6.85 17.53 -14.14
C VAL A 30 -7.60 16.26 -13.72
N ASP A 31 -8.80 16.01 -14.24
CA ASP A 31 -9.56 14.79 -13.91
C ASP A 31 -8.84 13.51 -14.36
N ALA A 32 -8.24 13.51 -15.55
CA ALA A 32 -7.46 12.38 -16.04
C ALA A 32 -6.26 12.08 -15.13
N TYR A 33 -5.52 13.11 -14.74
CA TYR A 33 -4.35 12.97 -13.88
C TYR A 33 -4.71 12.63 -12.42
N ALA A 34 -5.83 13.14 -11.91
CA ALA A 34 -6.37 12.75 -10.60
C ALA A 34 -6.75 11.26 -10.58
N ASN A 35 -7.34 10.75 -11.66
CA ASN A 35 -7.62 9.32 -11.81
C ASN A 35 -6.35 8.48 -11.83
N MET A 36 -5.29 8.92 -12.54
CA MET A 36 -4.00 8.22 -12.56
C MET A 36 -3.35 8.14 -11.17
N LEU A 37 -3.36 9.23 -10.40
CA LEU A 37 -2.85 9.24 -9.02
C LEU A 37 -3.67 8.33 -8.10
N THR A 38 -4.99 8.30 -8.27
CA THR A 38 -5.89 7.43 -7.49
C THR A 38 -5.59 5.95 -7.77
N GLN A 39 -5.38 5.58 -9.03
CA GLN A 39 -5.01 4.21 -9.40
C GLN A 39 -3.63 3.83 -8.87
N LEU A 40 -2.66 4.73 -8.94
CA LEU A 40 -1.32 4.52 -8.37
C LEU A 40 -1.41 4.25 -6.86
N HIS A 41 -2.16 5.07 -6.12
CA HIS A 41 -2.38 4.88 -4.68
C HIS A 41 -3.04 3.53 -4.38
N MET A 42 -4.07 3.17 -5.14
CA MET A 42 -4.76 1.88 -4.99
C MET A 42 -3.81 0.71 -5.18
N ASN A 43 -2.99 0.72 -6.23
CA ASN A 43 -2.05 -0.36 -6.55
C ASN A 43 -0.98 -0.54 -5.46
N GLU A 44 -0.33 0.55 -5.07
CA GLU A 44 0.72 0.51 -4.05
C GLU A 44 0.14 0.11 -2.68
N THR A 45 -1.09 0.53 -2.35
CA THR A 45 -1.78 0.09 -1.12
C THR A 45 -2.07 -1.42 -1.15
N HIS A 46 -2.53 -1.94 -2.29
CA HIS A 46 -2.77 -3.38 -2.44
C HIS A 46 -1.48 -4.20 -2.33
N GLU A 47 -0.38 -3.70 -2.90
CA GLU A 47 0.95 -4.33 -2.79
C GLU A 47 1.38 -4.39 -1.32
N LEU A 48 1.26 -3.28 -0.59
CA LEU A 48 1.60 -3.19 0.83
C LEU A 48 0.73 -4.11 1.70
N LEU A 49 -0.58 -4.18 1.42
CA LEU A 49 -1.49 -5.11 2.10
C LEU A 49 -1.13 -6.56 1.84
N ASN A 50 -0.78 -6.91 0.60
CA ASN A 50 -0.35 -8.26 0.27
C ASN A 50 0.94 -8.63 0.99
N ASP A 51 1.92 -7.73 1.09
CA ASP A 51 3.15 -7.97 1.84
C ASP A 51 2.87 -8.23 3.33
N VAL A 52 1.99 -7.42 3.93
CA VAL A 52 1.55 -7.61 5.33
C VAL A 52 0.83 -8.94 5.52
N LEU A 53 -0.07 -9.29 4.62
CA LEU A 53 -0.81 -10.57 4.66
C LEU A 53 0.14 -11.77 4.49
N ASN A 54 1.13 -11.65 3.61
CA ASN A 54 2.12 -12.69 3.38
C ASN A 54 3.04 -12.87 4.59
N ASP A 55 3.51 -11.79 5.23
CA ASP A 55 4.29 -11.88 6.47
C ASP A 55 3.46 -12.51 7.60
N ALA A 56 2.19 -12.10 7.76
CA ALA A 56 1.29 -12.71 8.73
C ALA A 56 1.10 -14.21 8.48
N LYS A 57 0.92 -14.61 7.21
CA LYS A 57 0.80 -16.02 6.81
C LYS A 57 2.08 -16.80 7.11
N THR A 58 3.25 -16.30 6.71
CA THR A 58 4.53 -16.96 6.96
C THR A 58 4.78 -17.16 8.46
N ARG A 59 4.43 -16.17 9.29
CA ARG A 59 4.55 -16.27 10.75
C ARG A 59 3.55 -17.27 11.34
N LEU A 60 2.33 -17.33 10.80
CA LEU A 60 1.33 -18.30 11.21
C LEU A 60 1.76 -19.73 10.86
N ASP A 61 2.24 -19.94 9.63
CA ASP A 61 2.72 -21.24 9.14
C ASP A 61 3.94 -21.72 9.93
N ALA A 62 4.88 -20.82 10.27
CA ALA A 62 6.02 -21.13 11.13
C ALA A 62 5.62 -21.55 12.56
N ARG A 63 4.46 -21.10 13.04
CA ARG A 63 3.93 -21.37 14.40
C ARG A 63 2.92 -22.52 14.46
N LEU A 64 2.39 -22.97 13.33
CA LEU A 64 1.53 -24.14 13.21
C LEU A 64 2.32 -25.46 13.03
N SER A 65 3.66 -25.38 13.03
CA SER A 65 4.54 -26.53 13.31
C SER A 65 4.22 -27.11 14.70
N PRO A 66 4.35 -28.43 14.95
CA PRO A 66 3.34 -29.32 15.56
C PRO A 66 2.82 -29.08 17.00
N ASP A 67 3.06 -27.96 17.64
CA ASP A 67 2.52 -27.61 18.97
C ASP A 67 2.54 -26.07 19.07
N PRO A 68 1.46 -25.27 18.85
CA PRO A 68 0.41 -24.97 19.86
C PRO A 68 -0.84 -24.16 19.34
N VAL A 69 -1.97 -24.77 18.99
CA VAL A 69 -3.14 -24.05 18.38
C VAL A 69 -3.77 -22.94 19.27
N THR A 70 -3.69 -23.05 20.59
CA THR A 70 -4.24 -22.05 21.54
C THR A 70 -3.39 -20.77 21.66
N GLN A 71 -2.06 -20.84 21.50
CA GLN A 71 -1.19 -19.66 21.50
C GLN A 71 -1.25 -18.90 20.16
N GLY A 72 -1.69 -19.56 19.09
CA GLY A 72 -1.87 -18.94 17.77
C GLY A 72 -2.91 -17.81 17.77
N ILE A 73 -4.07 -18.02 18.38
CA ILE A 73 -5.18 -17.05 18.34
C ILE A 73 -4.84 -15.75 19.10
N ALA A 74 -4.26 -15.88 20.30
CA ALA A 74 -3.84 -14.70 21.08
C ALA A 74 -2.73 -13.91 20.38
N SER A 75 -1.79 -14.59 19.71
CA SER A 75 -0.64 -13.94 19.08
C SER A 75 -0.95 -13.32 17.71
N VAL A 76 -1.91 -13.87 16.94
CA VAL A 76 -2.43 -13.23 15.72
C VAL A 76 -3.11 -11.91 16.07
N GLN A 77 -3.89 -11.87 17.15
CA GLN A 77 -4.54 -10.65 17.61
C GLN A 77 -3.52 -9.57 18.01
N THR A 78 -2.45 -9.94 18.71
CA THR A 78 -1.36 -8.99 19.05
C THR A 78 -0.61 -8.53 17.81
N THR A 79 -0.35 -9.42 16.84
CA THR A 79 0.37 -9.08 15.60
C THR A 79 -0.45 -8.14 14.71
N MET A 80 -1.77 -8.37 14.59
CA MET A 80 -2.67 -7.43 13.92
C MET A 80 -2.73 -6.09 14.65
N GLN A 81 -2.73 -6.08 15.99
CA GLN A 81 -2.66 -4.84 16.77
C GLN A 81 -1.34 -4.09 16.60
N ASP A 82 -0.21 -4.80 16.52
CA ASP A 82 1.11 -4.19 16.30
C ASP A 82 1.26 -3.67 14.87
N LEU A 83 0.74 -4.39 13.88
CA LEU A 83 0.64 -3.92 12.50
C LEU A 83 -0.25 -2.68 12.41
N TRP A 84 -1.42 -2.70 13.06
CA TRP A 84 -2.30 -1.54 13.14
C TRP A 84 -1.60 -0.35 13.80
N ARG A 85 -0.90 -0.57 14.93
CA ARG A 85 -0.09 0.47 15.58
C ARG A 85 1.06 0.95 14.72
N SER A 86 1.67 0.09 13.91
CA SER A 86 2.76 0.45 13.00
C SER A 86 2.27 1.27 11.81
N LEU A 87 1.06 1.01 11.33
CA LEU A 87 0.46 1.74 10.21
C LEU A 87 -0.14 3.09 10.64
N TRP A 88 -0.52 3.23 11.92
CA TRP A 88 -1.14 4.43 12.49
C TRP A 88 -0.23 5.20 13.47
N LYS A 89 1.03 4.79 13.67
CA LYS A 89 2.06 5.61 14.33
C LYS A 89 2.81 6.42 13.29
N GLU A 90 2.13 7.45 12.78
CA GLU A 90 2.63 8.76 12.37
C GLU A 90 1.43 9.67 12.10
#